data_AF-A0A9C9W1D0-F1
#
_entry.id   AF-A0A9C9W1D0-F1
#
_cell.length_a   1.000
_cell.length_b   1.000
_cell.length_c   1.000
_cell.angle_alpha   90.00
_cell.angle_beta   90.00
_cell.angle_gamma   90.00
#
_symmetry.space_group_name_H-M   'P 1'
#
loop_
_entity.id
_entity.type
_entity.pdbx_description
1 polymer ?
#
loop_
_entity_poly.entity_id
_entity_poly.type
_entity_poly.pdbx_seq_one_letter_code
_entity_poly.pdbx_strand_id
1 'polypeptide(L)'
;MSLELLLPELPKRRGCSYPRLDYALLGAVAALFSIGLVMVASASMPVAERLGLGTFHFALRQSFYLAAGLGLGLLVLRIRLAWWEQCSRACILFAILLLLAVLLPGLGSEVNG
;
A
#
# COMPACT_ATOMS: atom_id res chain seq x y z
N MET A 1 49.69 -10.44 -31.95
CA MET A 1 49.79 -11.14 -30.65
C MET A 1 49.56 -10.18 -29.47
N SER A 2 48.77 -9.10 -29.62
CA SER A 2 48.67 -8.03 -28.61
C SER A 2 47.28 -7.37 -28.50
N LEU A 3 46.25 -7.88 -29.20
CA LEU A 3 44.93 -7.23 -29.26
C LEU A 3 43.86 -7.86 -28.34
N GLU A 4 44.19 -8.98 -27.68
CA GLU A 4 43.33 -9.64 -26.66
C GLU A 4 43.61 -9.13 -25.23
N LEU A 5 44.63 -8.28 -25.03
CA LEU A 5 45.13 -7.87 -23.70
C LEU A 5 44.66 -6.46 -23.27
N LEU A 6 43.86 -5.77 -24.09
CA LEU A 6 43.33 -4.43 -23.81
C LEU A 6 41.83 -4.42 -23.48
N LEU A 7 41.16 -5.57 -23.52
CA LEU A 7 39.78 -5.67 -23.06
C LEU A 7 39.77 -6.22 -21.63
N PRO A 8 39.77 -5.36 -20.58
CA PRO A 8 39.45 -5.83 -19.24
C PRO A 8 38.06 -6.47 -19.30
N GLU A 9 37.96 -7.71 -18.81
CA GLU A 9 36.72 -8.47 -18.65
C GLU A 9 35.60 -7.54 -18.17
N LEU A 10 34.70 -7.15 -19.09
CA LEU A 10 33.64 -6.23 -18.73
C LEU A 10 32.79 -6.91 -17.67
N PRO A 11 32.53 -6.25 -16.52
CA PRO A 11 31.71 -6.83 -15.48
C PRO A 11 30.37 -7.21 -16.10
N LYS A 12 30.09 -8.52 -16.11
CA LYS A 12 28.85 -9.13 -16.59
C LYS A 12 27.70 -8.39 -15.91
N ARG A 13 27.11 -7.40 -16.61
CA ARG A 13 25.95 -6.65 -16.11
C ARG A 13 24.90 -7.71 -15.82
N ARG A 14 24.67 -8.00 -14.53
CA ARG A 14 23.59 -8.90 -14.12
C ARG A 14 22.35 -8.30 -14.77
N GLY A 15 21.79 -9.00 -15.76
CA GLY A 15 20.64 -8.53 -16.50
C GLY A 15 19.62 -8.06 -15.47
N CYS A 16 19.06 -6.86 -15.68
CA CYS A 16 17.92 -6.41 -14.91
C CYS A 16 16.92 -7.55 -14.92
N SER A 17 16.79 -8.22 -13.77
CA SER A 17 15.76 -9.23 -13.58
C SER A 17 14.49 -8.50 -13.96
N TYR A 18 13.80 -8.97 -15.01
CA TYR A 18 12.45 -8.50 -15.32
C TYR A 18 11.70 -8.38 -14.00
N PRO A 19 10.90 -7.33 -13.75
CA PRO A 19 10.15 -7.21 -12.51
C PRO A 19 9.17 -8.38 -12.42
N ARG A 20 9.69 -9.52 -11.96
CA ARG A 20 8.93 -10.69 -11.58
C ARG A 20 8.32 -10.28 -10.27
N LEU A 21 7.01 -10.41 -10.25
CA LEU A 21 6.20 -10.23 -9.07
C LEU A 21 6.82 -11.03 -7.93
N ASP A 22 7.32 -10.32 -6.91
CA ASP A 22 8.08 -10.89 -5.82
C ASP A 22 7.14 -11.63 -4.87
N TYR A 23 7.14 -12.96 -4.99
CA TYR A 23 6.29 -13.83 -4.18
C TYR A 23 6.63 -13.77 -2.69
N ALA A 24 7.87 -13.46 -2.31
CA ALA A 24 8.24 -13.30 -0.91
C ALA A 24 7.60 -12.02 -0.33
N LEU A 25 7.63 -10.92 -1.08
CA LEU A 25 6.96 -9.68 -0.70
C LEU A 25 5.44 -9.87 -0.60
N LEU A 26 4.82 -10.55 -1.57
CA LEU A 26 3.39 -10.87 -1.51
C LEU A 26 3.04 -11.77 -0.33
N GLY A 27 3.89 -12.76 -0.02
CA GLY A 27 3.73 -13.61 1.17
C GLY A 27 3.78 -12.79 2.46
N ALA A 28 4.72 -11.84 2.57
CA ALA A 28 4.82 -10.94 3.72
C ALA A 28 3.59 -10.04 3.86
N VAL A 29 3.07 -9.48 2.75
CA VAL A 29 1.85 -8.67 2.73
C VAL A 29 0.63 -9.49 3.17
N ALA A 30 0.49 -10.73 2.68
CA ALA A 30 -0.60 -11.62 3.07
C ALA A 30 -0.52 -12.00 4.56
N ALA A 31 0.68 -12.25 5.08
CA ALA A 31 0.90 -12.51 6.50
C ALA A 31 0.52 -11.30 7.37
N LEU A 32 0.95 -10.10 6.98
CA LEU A 32 0.59 -8.84 7.65
C LEU A 32 -0.93 -8.63 7.69
N PHE A 33 -1.63 -8.84 6.57
CA PHE A 33 -3.09 -8.73 6.55
C PHE A 33 -3.78 -9.76 7.43
N SER A 34 -3.27 -11.00 7.44
CA SER A 34 -3.83 -12.07 8.28
C SER A 34 -3.66 -11.74 9.77
N ILE A 35 -2.48 -11.28 10.18
CA ILE A 35 -2.20 -10.86 11.56
C ILE A 35 -3.10 -9.68 11.95
N GLY A 36 -3.24 -8.68 11.08
CA GLY A 36 -4.12 -7.52 11.34
C GLY A 36 -5.60 -7.90 11.48
N LEU A 37 -6.10 -8.81 10.64
CA LEU A 37 -7.46 -9.34 10.74
C LEU A 37 -7.67 -10.10 12.05
N VAL A 38 -6.73 -10.98 12.42
CA VAL A 38 -6.77 -11.73 13.68
C VAL A 38 -6.76 -10.79 14.88
N MET A 39 -5.91 -9.76 14.87
CA MET A 39 -5.85 -8.75 15.93
C MET A 39 -7.20 -8.04 16.10
N VAL A 40 -7.80 -7.54 15.01
CA VAL A 40 -9.08 -6.82 15.07
C VAL A 40 -10.23 -7.75 15.49
N ALA A 41 -10.27 -8.97 14.96
CA ALA A 41 -11.26 -9.96 15.35
C ALA A 41 -11.15 -10.31 16.84
N SER A 42 -9.93 -10.42 17.36
CA SER A 42 -9.68 -10.79 18.77
C SER A 42 -10.03 -9.64 19.73
N ALA A 43 -9.70 -8.40 19.38
CA ALA A 43 -9.97 -7.24 20.23
C ALA A 43 -11.45 -6.80 20.21
N SER A 44 -12.22 -7.18 19.17
CA SER A 44 -13.58 -6.65 18.98
C SER A 44 -14.71 -7.51 19.57
N MET A 45 -14.46 -8.80 19.86
CA MET A 45 -15.46 -9.68 20.50
C MET A 45 -16.03 -9.11 21.82
N PRO A 46 -15.23 -8.64 22.81
CA PRO A 46 -15.77 -8.16 24.08
C PRO A 46 -16.48 -6.79 23.98
N VAL A 47 -16.28 -6.04 22.88
CA VAL A 47 -16.93 -4.74 22.65
C VAL A 47 -18.29 -4.92 21.97
N ALA A 48 -18.40 -5.85 21.02
CA ALA A 48 -19.66 -6.13 20.34
C ALA A 48 -20.70 -6.78 21.28
N GLU A 49 -20.25 -7.62 22.21
CA GLU A 49 -21.11 -8.23 23.23
C GLU A 49 -21.69 -7.21 24.22
N ARG A 50 -20.98 -6.10 24.49
CA ARG A 50 -21.45 -5.02 25.36
C ARG A 50 -22.45 -4.06 24.71
N LEU A 51 -22.55 -4.05 23.38
CA LEU A 51 -23.36 -3.08 22.62
C LEU A 51 -24.62 -3.69 22.00
N GLY A 52 -24.85 -5.02 22.12
CA GLY A 52 -26.07 -5.68 21.63
C GLY A 52 -26.26 -5.65 20.11
N LEU A 53 -25.24 -5.22 19.36
CA LEU A 53 -25.21 -5.14 17.90
C LEU A 53 -24.30 -6.27 17.39
N GLY A 54 -24.78 -7.04 16.42
CA GLY A 54 -24.19 -8.32 15.99
C GLY A 54 -22.66 -8.38 16.01
N THR A 55 -22.13 -9.40 16.68
CA THR A 55 -20.73 -9.69 17.05
C THR A 55 -19.68 -9.48 15.95
N PHE A 56 -20.10 -9.41 14.68
CA PHE A 56 -19.24 -9.26 13.51
C PHE A 56 -19.15 -7.84 12.94
N HIS A 57 -19.83 -6.82 13.50
CA HIS A 57 -19.95 -5.52 12.82
C HIS A 57 -18.60 -4.82 12.55
N PHE A 58 -17.67 -4.86 13.50
CA PHE A 58 -16.34 -4.28 13.34
C PHE A 58 -15.43 -5.11 12.43
N ALA A 59 -15.49 -6.44 12.55
CA ALA A 59 -14.76 -7.36 11.67
C ALA A 59 -15.24 -7.24 10.20
N LEU A 60 -16.54 -7.03 10.00
CA LEU A 60 -17.14 -6.86 8.67
C LEU A 60 -16.70 -5.55 8.00
N ARG A 61 -16.62 -4.45 8.76
CA ARG A 61 -16.09 -3.18 8.24
C ARG A 61 -14.60 -3.29 7.90
N GLN A 62 -13.79 -3.87 8.80
CA GLN A 62 -12.36 -4.04 8.56
C GLN A 62 -12.07 -4.92 7.34
N SER A 63 -12.81 -6.03 7.19
CA SER A 63 -12.69 -6.90 6.02
C SER A 63 -13.18 -6.24 4.74
N PHE A 64 -14.22 -5.40 4.79
CA PHE A 64 -14.66 -4.59 3.65
C PHE A 64 -13.59 -3.58 3.21
N TYR A 65 -13.00 -2.83 4.15
CA TYR A 65 -11.92 -1.90 3.83
C TYR A 65 -10.68 -2.62 3.29
N LEU A 66 -10.37 -3.80 3.83
CA LEU A 66 -9.29 -4.64 3.32
C LEU A 66 -9.57 -5.10 1.89
N ALA A 67 -10.78 -5.58 1.60
CA ALA A 67 -11.18 -6.01 0.26
C ALA A 67 -11.15 -4.85 -0.74
N ALA A 68 -11.66 -3.67 -0.35
CA ALA A 68 -11.60 -2.46 -1.16
C ALA A 68 -10.16 -2.02 -1.41
N GLY A 69 -9.30 -2.03 -0.39
CA GLY A 69 -7.88 -1.70 -0.50
C GLY A 69 -7.12 -2.66 -1.41
N LEU A 70 -7.37 -3.97 -1.31
CA LEU A 70 -6.81 -4.97 -2.22
C LEU A 70 -7.28 -4.75 -3.66
N GLY A 71 -8.57 -4.46 -3.87
CA GLY A 71 -9.12 -4.16 -5.20
C GLY A 71 -8.47 -2.93 -5.82
N LEU A 72 -8.35 -1.84 -5.07
CA LEU A 72 -7.67 -0.62 -5.51
C LEU A 72 -6.18 -0.86 -5.74
N GLY A 73 -5.50 -1.59 -4.86
CA GLY A 73 -4.09 -1.95 -5.02
C GLY A 73 -3.84 -2.74 -6.30
N LEU A 74 -4.68 -3.73 -6.61
CA LEU A 74 -4.62 -4.48 -7.87
C LEU A 74 -4.86 -3.57 -9.08
N LEU A 75 -5.79 -2.61 -8.99
CA LEU A 75 -6.02 -1.64 -10.05
C LEU A 75 -4.76 -0.78 -10.28
N VAL A 76 -4.14 -0.29 -9.20
CA VAL A 76 -2.91 0.52 -9.24
C VAL A 76 -1.76 -0.26 -9.86
N LEU A 77 -1.60 -1.56 -9.56
CA LEU A 77 -0.61 -2.43 -10.18
C LEU A 77 -0.82 -2.61 -11.70
N ARG A 78 -2.04 -2.40 -12.21
CA ARG A 78 -2.33 -2.42 -13.66
C ARG A 78 -1.97 -1.10 -14.35
N ILE A 79 -1.81 -0.01 -13.61
CA ILE A 79 -1.47 1.31 -14.16
C ILE A 79 0.02 1.33 -14.49
N ARG A 80 0.36 1.81 -15.70
CA ARG A 80 1.76 1.89 -16.16
C ARG A 80 2.54 2.86 -15.27
N LEU A 81 3.74 2.48 -14.86
CA LEU A 81 4.61 3.30 -13.99
C LEU A 81 4.91 4.70 -14.59
N ALA A 82 5.01 4.80 -15.92
CA ALA A 82 5.23 6.08 -16.61
C ALA A 82 4.12 7.12 -16.34
N TRP A 83 2.87 6.67 -16.14
CA TRP A 83 1.76 7.57 -15.77
C TRP A 83 1.97 8.17 -14.38
N TRP A 84 2.38 7.33 -13.42
CA TRP A 84 2.68 7.79 -12.05
C TRP A 84 3.82 8.80 -12.01
N GLU A 85 4.86 8.57 -12.81
CA GLU A 85 6.02 9.47 -12.89
C GLU A 85 5.62 10.84 -13.47
N GLN A 86 4.79 10.86 -14.52
CA GLN A 86 4.32 12.11 -15.11
C GLN A 86 3.36 12.88 -14.19
N CYS A 87 2.52 12.17 -13.43
CA CYS A 87 1.61 12.74 -12.44
C CYS A 87 2.31 13.12 -11.12
N SER A 88 3.57 12.74 -10.89
CA SER A 88 4.29 12.95 -9.62
C SER A 88 4.23 14.40 -9.11
N ARG A 89 4.53 15.37 -9.98
CA ARG A 89 4.46 16.81 -9.63
C ARG A 89 3.04 17.25 -9.28
N ALA A 90 2.04 16.76 -10.01
CA ALA A 90 0.64 17.08 -9.76
C ALA A 90 0.16 16.47 -8.42
N CYS A 91 0.57 15.23 -8.12
CA CYS A 91 0.25 14.57 -6.84
C CYS A 91 0.83 15.34 -5.64
N ILE A 92 2.06 15.86 -5.75
CA ILE A 92 2.68 16.67 -4.69
C ILE A 92 1.88 17.97 -4.47
N LEU A 93 1.56 18.70 -5.55
CA LEU A 93 0.76 19.92 -5.45
C LEU A 93 -0.63 19.65 -4.87
N PHE A 94 -1.27 18.55 -5.30
CA PHE A 94 -2.55 18.11 -4.77
C PHE A 94 -2.47 17.78 -3.27
N ALA A 95 -1.42 17.09 -2.81
CA ALA A 95 -1.21 16.78 -1.40
C ALA A 95 -1.02 18.06 -0.55
N ILE A 96 -0.24 19.03 -1.04
CA ILE A 96 -0.06 20.34 -0.37
C ILE A 96 -1.41 21.05 -0.28
N LEU A 97 -2.18 21.08 -1.37
CA LEU A 97 -3.49 21.72 -1.39
C LEU A 97 -4.46 21.04 -0.41
N LEU A 98 -4.44 19.70 -0.32
CA LEU A 98 -5.28 18.96 0.62
C LEU A 98 -4.90 19.24 2.08
N LEU A 99 -3.60 19.37 2.38
CA LEU A 99 -3.11 19.78 3.69
C LEU A 99 -3.55 21.20 4.05
N LEU A 100 -3.46 22.15 3.11
CA LEU A 100 -3.96 23.51 3.32
C LEU A 100 -5.47 23.53 3.52
N ALA A 101 -6.20 22.72 2.75
CA ALA A 101 -7.66 22.60 2.84
C ALA A 101 -8.10 22.05 4.20
N VAL A 102 -7.39 21.06 4.77
CA VAL A 102 -7.74 20.51 6.09
C VAL A 102 -7.55 21.54 7.22
N LEU A 103 -6.66 22.51 7.03
CA LEU A 103 -6.37 23.57 8.01
C LEU A 103 -7.45 24.66 8.04
N LEU A 104 -8.31 24.72 7.02
CA LEU A 104 -9.43 25.66 7.00
C LEU A 104 -10.49 25.20 8.03
N PRO A 105 -10.82 26.05 9.03
CA PRO A 105 -11.86 25.72 9.99
C PRO A 105 -13.19 25.55 9.24
N GLY A 106 -13.76 24.35 9.32
CA GLY A 106 -14.98 23.96 8.59
C GLY A 106 -14.82 22.78 7.62
N LEU A 107 -13.59 22.46 7.17
CA LEU A 107 -13.30 21.24 6.39
C LEU A 107 -12.63 20.15 7.23
N GLY A 108 -11.79 20.54 8.19
CA GLY A 108 -11.20 19.62 9.17
C GLY A 108 -12.18 19.28 10.28
N SER A 109 -12.39 17.99 10.54
CA SER A 109 -13.05 17.53 11.77
C SER A 109 -12.01 17.36 12.88
N GLU A 110 -12.04 18.22 13.89
CA GLU A 110 -11.22 18.05 15.09
C GLU A 110 -11.75 16.87 15.91
N VAL A 111 -10.96 15.80 15.99
CA VAL A 111 -11.30 14.59 16.78
C VAL A 111 -10.47 14.46 18.06
N ASN A 112 -9.36 15.20 18.18
CA ASN A 112 -8.50 15.19 19.36
C ASN A 112 -8.12 16.58 19.91
N GLY A 113 -8.74 17.66 19.40
CA GLY A 113 -8.38 19.06 19.74
C GLY A 113 -7.11 19.55 19.07
#